data_AF-A0A837I7H4-F1
#
_entry.id   AF-A0A837I7H4-F1
#
_cell.length_a   1.000
_cell.length_b   1.000
_cell.length_c   1.000
_cell.angle_alpha   90.00
_cell.angle_beta   90.00
_cell.angle_gamma   90.00
#
_symmetry.space_group_name_H-M   'P 1'
#
loop_
_entity.id
_entity.type
_entity.pdbx_description
1 polymer ?
#
loop_
_entity_poly.entity_id
_entity_poly.type
_entity_poly.pdbx_seq_one_letter_code
_entity_poly.pdbx_strand_id
1 'polypeptide(L)'
;MAVAIVAILALLVISTFTRQIVKGNDAKRKANLDRIKVAVEEYEKDKNCYPLTVTCPTDAGIGSYLKNVPCDPVTGTPYFYEPEPLKTCP
;
A
#
# COMPACT_ATOMS: atom_id res chain seq x y z
N MET A 1 42.82 12.20 -14.24
CA MET A 1 41.64 12.24 -15.14
C MET A 1 40.61 11.16 -14.83
N ALA A 2 41.03 9.91 -14.59
CA ALA A 2 40.10 8.82 -14.23
C ALA A 2 39.20 9.11 -13.01
N VAL A 3 39.74 9.73 -11.96
CA VAL A 3 38.98 10.06 -10.73
C VAL A 3 37.81 11.02 -11.03
N ALA A 4 37.99 11.98 -11.95
CA ALA A 4 36.94 12.92 -12.33
C ALA A 4 35.79 12.22 -13.09
N ILE A 5 36.13 11.29 -13.98
CA ILE A 5 35.13 10.51 -14.74
C ILE A 5 34.33 9.62 -13.79
N VAL A 6 35.00 8.92 -12.88
CA VAL A 6 34.35 8.06 -11.88
C VAL A 6 33.43 8.88 -10.97
N ALA A 7 33.84 10.07 -10.54
CA ALA A 7 33.01 10.94 -9.71
C ALA A 7 31.73 11.40 -10.43
N ILE A 8 31.83 11.80 -11.71
CA ILE A 8 30.67 12.22 -12.50
C ILE A 8 29.70 11.04 -12.72
N LEU A 9 30.22 9.86 -13.05
CA LEU A 9 29.39 8.66 -13.24
C LEU A 9 28.67 8.26 -11.95
N ALA A 10 29.35 8.32 -10.79
CA ALA A 10 28.75 8.00 -9.51
C ALA A 10 27.54 8.90 -9.19
N LEU A 11 27.63 10.20 -9.46
CA LEU A 11 26.53 11.15 -9.23
C LEU A 11 25.31 10.85 -10.12
N LEU A 12 25.55 10.50 -11.39
CA LEU A 12 24.48 10.14 -12.33
C LEU A 12 23.74 8.88 -11.89
N VAL A 13 24.47 7.84 -11.46
CA VAL A 13 23.89 6.59 -10.97
C VAL A 13 23.00 6.83 -9.75
N ILE A 14 23.46 7.60 -8.76
CA ILE A 14 22.68 7.90 -7.55
C ILE A 14 21.36 8.61 -7.91
N SER A 15 21.42 9.60 -8.80
CA SER A 15 20.23 10.39 -9.20
C SER A 15 19.14 9.58 -9.90
N THR A 16 19.53 8.55 -10.65
CA THR A 16 18.58 7.68 -11.36
C THR A 16 18.03 6.60 -10.44
N PHE A 17 18.84 6.08 -9.52
CA PHE A 17 18.46 5.03 -8.60
C PHE A 17 17.38 5.48 -7.59
N THR A 18 17.49 6.70 -7.07
CA THR A 18 16.49 7.27 -6.15
C THR A 18 15.11 7.38 -6.80
N ARG A 19 15.03 7.82 -8.06
CA ARG A 19 13.77 7.89 -8.82
C ARG A 19 13.14 6.51 -9.01
N GLN A 20 13.95 5.49 -9.28
CA GLN A 20 13.47 4.12 -9.45
C GLN A 20 12.93 3.53 -8.15
N ILE A 21 13.54 3.84 -7.00
CA ILE A 21 13.04 3.43 -5.68
C ILE A 21 11.66 4.05 -5.41
N VAL A 22 11.50 5.36 -5.65
CA VAL A 22 10.22 6.05 -5.46
C VAL A 22 9.14 5.41 -6.35
N LYS A 23 9.44 5.20 -7.63
CA LYS A 23 8.53 4.53 -8.57
C LYS A 23 8.18 3.11 -8.12
N GLY A 24 9.14 2.37 -7.58
CA GLY A 24 8.92 1.03 -7.02
C GLY A 24 8.00 1.05 -5.81
N ASN A 25 8.15 2.04 -4.92
CA ASN A 25 7.27 2.21 -3.76
C ASN A 25 5.85 2.60 -4.17
N ASP A 26 5.68 3.46 -5.18
CA ASP A 26 4.37 3.82 -5.71
C ASP A 26 3.67 2.65 -6.40
N ALA A 27 4.42 1.82 -7.15
CA ALA A 27 3.89 0.59 -7.71
C ALA A 27 3.42 -0.38 -6.62
N LYS A 28 4.19 -0.51 -5.52
CA LYS A 28 3.79 -1.30 -4.34
C LYS A 28 2.54 -0.75 -3.67
N ARG A 29 2.44 0.58 -3.47
CA ARG A 29 1.25 1.23 -2.90
C ARG A 29 0.01 0.94 -3.74
N LYS A 30 0.12 1.06 -5.06
CA LYS A 30 -1.00 0.74 -5.96
C LYS A 30 -1.42 -0.72 -5.83
N ALA A 31 -0.48 -1.66 -5.86
CA ALA A 31 -0.77 -3.09 -5.69
C ALA A 31 -1.38 -3.41 -4.32
N ASN A 32 -0.96 -2.71 -3.26
CA ASN A 32 -1.52 -2.85 -1.92
C ASN A 32 -2.97 -2.37 -1.86
N LEU A 33 -3.27 -1.19 -2.44
CA LEU A 33 -4.62 -0.65 -2.51
C LEU A 33 -5.54 -1.55 -3.35
N ASP A 34 -5.06 -2.10 -4.46
CA ASP A 34 -5.83 -3.04 -5.29
C ASP A 34 -6.19 -4.31 -4.51
N ARG A 35 -5.26 -4.84 -3.69
CA ARG A 35 -5.54 -5.99 -2.82
C ARG A 35 -6.57 -5.69 -1.74
N ILE A 36 -6.45 -4.53 -1.09
CA ILE A 36 -7.41 -4.08 -0.08
C ILE A 36 -8.80 -3.93 -0.72
N LYS A 37 -8.87 -3.29 -1.89
CA LYS A 37 -10.12 -3.12 -2.63
C LYS A 37 -10.81 -4.46 -2.89
N VAL A 38 -10.10 -5.43 -3.46
CA VAL A 38 -10.67 -6.76 -3.76
C VAL A 38 -11.20 -7.43 -2.50
N ALA A 39 -10.45 -7.38 -1.40
CA ALA A 39 -10.88 -7.99 -0.14
C ALA A 39 -12.10 -7.29 0.48
N VAL A 40 -12.17 -5.96 0.38
CA VAL A 40 -13.32 -5.16 0.83
C VAL A 40 -14.57 -5.46 -0.01
N GLU A 41 -14.41 -5.62 -1.33
CA GLU A 41 -15.50 -6.01 -2.23
C GLU A 41 -15.98 -7.45 -1.97
N GLU A 42 -15.08 -8.38 -1.65
CA GLU A 42 -15.44 -9.75 -1.29
C GLU A 42 -16.18 -9.80 0.06
N TYR A 43 -15.72 -9.02 1.04
CA TYR A 43 -16.41 -8.83 2.32
C TYR A 43 -17.82 -8.30 2.11
N GLU A 44 -18.01 -7.33 1.21
CA GLU A 44 -19.31 -6.75 0.91
C GLU A 44 -20.26 -7.75 0.25
N LYS A 45 -19.78 -8.57 -0.68
CA LYS A 45 -20.58 -9.62 -1.31
C LYS A 45 -21.14 -10.63 -0.32
N ASP A 46 -20.37 -10.97 0.71
CA ASP A 46 -20.76 -11.98 1.69
C ASP A 46 -21.58 -11.41 2.86
N LYS A 47 -21.32 -10.14 3.26
CA LYS A 47 -21.93 -9.53 4.45
C LYS A 47 -22.87 -8.36 4.15
N ASN A 48 -23.01 -7.99 2.88
CA ASN A 48 -23.90 -6.94 2.37
C ASN A 48 -23.61 -5.53 2.94
N CYS A 49 -22.38 -5.33 3.43
CA CYS A 49 -21.89 -4.12 4.07
C CYS A 49 -20.37 -4.01 3.90
N TYR A 50 -19.84 -2.78 3.96
CA TYR A 50 -18.40 -2.55 3.98
C TYR A 50 -17.84 -2.66 5.41
N PRO A 51 -16.58 -3.12 5.58
CA PRO A 51 -15.95 -3.20 6.89
C PRO A 51 -15.82 -1.80 7.50
N LEU A 52 -16.01 -1.65 8.81
CA LEU A 52 -15.91 -0.34 9.48
C LEU A 52 -14.47 0.15 9.63
N THR A 53 -13.52 -0.78 9.68
CA THR A 53 -12.11 -0.50 9.85
C THR A 53 -11.29 -1.38 8.95
N VAL A 54 -10.24 -0.81 8.39
CA VAL A 54 -9.18 -1.53 7.68
C VAL A 54 -7.87 -0.96 8.18
N THR A 55 -7.26 -1.64 9.15
CA THR A 55 -5.96 -1.22 9.70
C THR A 55 -4.88 -2.20 9.27
N CYS A 56 -3.62 -1.79 9.39
CA CYS A 56 -2.47 -2.62 9.08
C CYS A 56 -1.61 -2.77 10.35
N PRO A 57 -0.83 -3.86 10.51
CA PRO A 57 -0.78 -5.06 9.68
C PRO A 57 -1.87 -6.10 10.00
N THR A 58 -2.63 -5.88 11.08
CA THR A 58 -3.67 -6.77 11.58
C THR A 58 -4.93 -6.68 10.73
N ASP A 59 -5.64 -7.80 10.59
CA ASP A 59 -6.87 -7.99 9.82
C ASP A 59 -8.12 -7.34 10.44
N ALA A 60 -7.96 -6.26 11.21
CA ALA A 60 -9.00 -5.68 12.07
C ALA A 60 -10.19 -5.14 11.25
N GLY A 61 -11.16 -6.02 10.99
CA GLY A 61 -12.42 -5.73 10.28
C GLY A 61 -12.61 -6.57 9.00
N ILE A 62 -11.54 -6.96 8.31
CA ILE A 62 -11.60 -7.73 7.06
C ILE A 62 -11.35 -9.24 7.27
N GLY A 63 -10.58 -9.64 8.28
CA GLY A 63 -10.42 -11.06 8.62
C GLY A 63 -9.96 -11.95 7.45
N SER A 64 -10.72 -13.04 7.23
CA SER A 64 -10.44 -14.12 6.27
C SER A 64 -10.18 -13.68 4.83
N TYR A 65 -10.74 -12.55 4.40
CA TYR A 65 -10.58 -12.05 3.03
C TYR A 65 -9.21 -11.40 2.79
N LEU A 66 -8.53 -10.93 3.85
CA LEU A 66 -7.18 -10.39 3.77
C LEU A 66 -6.46 -10.55 5.11
N LYS A 67 -5.77 -11.67 5.28
CA LYS A 67 -5.07 -12.02 6.53
C LYS A 67 -3.98 -11.03 6.94
N ASN A 68 -3.31 -10.41 5.96
CA ASN A 68 -2.24 -9.45 6.20
C ASN A 68 -2.54 -8.19 5.39
N VAL A 69 -3.05 -7.17 6.07
CA VAL A 69 -3.34 -5.89 5.42
C VAL A 69 -1.99 -5.18 5.17
N PRO A 70 -1.66 -4.85 3.91
CA PRO A 70 -0.40 -4.21 3.62
C PRO A 70 -0.39 -2.75 4.10
N CYS A 71 0.70 -2.31 4.73
CA CYS A 71 0.94 -0.91 5.10
C CYS A 71 1.63 -0.13 3.96
N ASP A 72 1.67 1.19 4.08
CA ASP A 72 2.52 2.01 3.21
C ASP A 72 4.00 1.60 3.36
N PRO A 73 4.71 1.28 2.26
CA PRO A 73 6.09 0.79 2.30
C PRO A 73 7.12 1.83 2.76
N VAL A 74 6.75 3.10 2.86
CA VAL A 74 7.61 4.21 3.27
C VAL A 74 7.31 4.64 4.70
N THR A 75 6.04 4.84 5.04
CA THR A 75 5.64 5.34 6.38
C THR A 75 5.33 4.23 7.37
N GLY A 76 5.03 3.01 6.89
CA GLY A 76 4.58 1.90 7.74
C GLY A 76 3.19 2.10 8.34
N THR A 77 2.45 3.13 7.90
CA THR A 77 1.12 3.46 8.41
C THR A 77 0.02 2.79 7.60
N PRO A 78 -1.17 2.58 8.19
CA PRO A 78 -2.34 2.16 7.42
C PRO A 78 -2.74 3.20 6.38
N TYR A 79 -3.37 2.74 5.31
CA TYR A 79 -3.96 3.62 4.30
C TYR A 79 -5.23 4.28 4.85
N PHE A 80 -5.55 5.46 4.35
CA PHE A 80 -6.80 6.13 4.68
C PHE A 80 -7.98 5.31 4.15
N TYR A 81 -8.92 5.01 5.03
CA TYR A 81 -10.12 4.24 4.73
C TYR A 81 -11.32 4.91 5.41
N GLU A 82 -12.34 5.22 4.63
CA GLU A 82 -13.57 5.86 5.10
C GLU A 82 -14.76 5.01 4.66
N PRO A 83 -15.40 4.26 5.58
CA PRO A 83 -16.59 3.50 5.27
C PRO A 83 -17.81 4.43 5.20
N GLU A 84 -18.87 3.97 4.55
CA GLU A 84 -20.17 4.65 4.62
C GLU A 84 -20.71 4.62 6.07
N PRO A 85 -21.14 5.75 6.64
CA PRO A 85 -21.45 5.86 8.06
C PRO A 85 -22.73 5.14 8.52
N LEU A 86 -23.50 4.52 7.61
CA LEU A 86 -24.90 4.17 7.84
C LEU A 86 -25.28 2.69 7.66
N LYS A 87 -24.31 1.79 7.41
CA LYS A 87 -24.56 0.34 7.43
C LYS A 87 -23.74 -0.31 8.54
N THR A 88 -24.33 -0.44 9.72
CA THR A 88 -23.83 -1.40 10.72
C THR A 88 -23.96 -2.80 10.11
N CYS A 89 -22.82 -3.43 9.84
CA CYS A 89 -22.78 -4.84 9.47
C CYS A 89 -23.49 -5.68 10.56
N PRO A 90 -24.30 -6.68 10.18
CA PRO A 90 -24.88 -7.62 11.14
C PRO A 90 -23.82 -8.45 11.87
#